data_AF-A0AA50YEN3-F1
#
_entry.id   AF-A0AA50YEN3-F1
#
_cell.length_a   1.000
_cell.length_b   1.000
_cell.length_c   1.000
_cell.angle_alpha   90.00
_cell.angle_beta   90.00
_cell.angle_gamma   90.00
#
_symmetry.space_group_name_H-M   'P 1'
#
loop_
_entity.id
_entity.type
_entity.pdbx_description
1 polymer ?
#
loop_
_entity_poly.entity_id
_entity_poly.type
_entity_poly.pdbx_seq_one_letter_code
_entity_poly.pdbx_strand_id
1 'polypeptide(L)'
;FITGNLKKLEEVKSILGHNFPLDVINYRLDLPELQGEMNEVSIKKCQEAARRLKKPVFIEDTCLCFNALQGLPGPYIKWFLEKLKPEGLYRLLEGWEDKSAEAVCTFAY
;
A
#
# COMPACT_ATOMS: atom_id res chain seq x y z
N PHE A 1 11.11 -7.83 -3.76
CA PHE A 1 9.75 -7.33 -3.48
C PHE A 1 9.27 -7.80 -2.11
N ILE A 2 8.89 -6.88 -1.24
CA ILE A 2 8.41 -7.23 0.10
C ILE A 2 6.88 -7.19 0.13
N THR A 3 6.26 -8.34 0.30
CA THR A 3 4.80 -8.42 0.47
C THR A 3 4.42 -9.76 1.10
N GLY A 4 3.35 -9.75 1.92
CA GLY A 4 2.66 -10.95 2.35
C GLY A 4 1.48 -11.34 1.44
N ASN A 5 1.10 -10.48 0.49
CA ASN A 5 0.01 -10.72 -0.45
C ASN A 5 0.56 -11.23 -1.79
N LEU A 6 0.30 -12.50 -2.10
CA LEU A 6 0.78 -13.13 -3.34
C LEU A 6 0.16 -12.52 -4.61
N LYS A 7 -1.07 -11.99 -4.54
CA LYS A 7 -1.70 -11.33 -5.69
C LYS A 7 -0.94 -10.08 -6.11
N LYS A 8 -0.41 -9.30 -5.14
CA LYS A 8 0.46 -8.16 -5.43
C LYS A 8 1.73 -8.58 -6.16
N LEU A 9 2.31 -9.73 -5.80
CA LEU A 9 3.49 -10.26 -6.50
C LEU A 9 3.16 -10.63 -7.95
N GLU A 10 2.01 -11.25 -8.18
CA GLU A 10 1.52 -11.58 -9.52
C GLU A 10 1.28 -10.32 -10.36
N GLU A 11 0.61 -9.32 -9.78
CA GLU A 11 0.36 -8.01 -10.40
C GLU A 11 1.68 -7.32 -10.77
N VAL A 12 2.64 -7.22 -9.83
CA VAL A 12 3.96 -6.62 -10.08
C VAL A 12 4.69 -7.34 -11.21
N LYS A 13 4.72 -8.67 -11.21
CA LYS A 13 5.37 -9.44 -12.28
C LYS A 13 4.67 -9.24 -13.62
N SER A 14 3.34 -9.16 -13.63
CA SER A 14 2.59 -8.90 -14.85
C SER A 14 2.83 -7.49 -15.40
N ILE A 15 2.93 -6.48 -14.53
CA ILE A 15 3.19 -5.09 -14.93
C ILE A 15 4.61 -4.91 -15.46
N LEU A 16 5.61 -5.47 -14.77
CA LEU A 16 7.01 -5.38 -15.19
C LEU A 16 7.27 -6.16 -16.49
N GLY A 17 6.51 -7.25 -16.71
CA GLY A 17 6.56 -8.05 -17.91
C GLY A 17 7.84 -8.88 -18.05
N HIS A 18 7.88 -9.70 -19.10
CA HIS A 18 8.95 -10.67 -19.32
C HIS A 18 10.30 -10.04 -19.72
N ASN A 19 10.30 -8.79 -20.18
CA ASN A 19 11.51 -8.09 -20.63
C ASN A 19 12.19 -7.30 -19.49
N PHE A 20 11.67 -7.35 -18.27
CA PHE A 20 12.29 -6.70 -17.13
C PHE A 20 13.64 -7.39 -16.81
N PRO A 21 14.76 -6.66 -16.75
CA PRO A 21 16.10 -7.26 -16.73
C PRO A 21 16.52 -7.83 -15.37
N LEU A 22 15.64 -7.78 -14.35
CA LEU A 22 15.96 -8.22 -12.99
C LEU A 22 14.95 -9.26 -12.48
N ASP A 23 15.43 -10.23 -11.71
CA ASP A 23 14.58 -11.19 -11.04
C ASP A 23 13.83 -10.58 -9.85
N VAL A 24 12.49 -10.63 -9.90
CA VAL A 24 11.65 -10.20 -8.78
C VAL A 24 11.43 -11.35 -7.81
N ILE A 25 12.25 -11.36 -6.75
CA ILE A 25 12.14 -12.31 -5.63
C ILE A 25 11.21 -11.75 -4.55
N ASN A 26 10.24 -12.55 -4.11
CA ASN A 26 9.35 -12.20 -3.00
C ASN A 26 10.00 -12.55 -1.66
N TYR A 27 9.90 -11.63 -0.70
CA TYR A 27 10.19 -11.88 0.70
C TYR A 27 8.97 -11.50 1.54
N ARG A 28 8.53 -12.42 2.40
CA ARG A 28 7.55 -12.14 3.43
C ARG A 28 8.27 -11.65 4.68
N LEU A 29 8.19 -10.35 4.92
CA LEU A 29 8.79 -9.69 6.08
C LEU A 29 7.69 -8.99 6.86
N ASP A 30 7.63 -9.26 8.17
CA ASP A 30 6.71 -8.55 9.06
C ASP A 30 7.30 -7.19 9.40
N LEU A 31 6.84 -6.17 8.69
CA LEU A 31 7.27 -4.78 8.85
C LEU A 31 6.23 -4.01 9.66
N PRO A 32 6.66 -3.06 10.51
CA PRO A 32 5.73 -2.22 11.23
C PRO A 32 4.89 -1.39 10.25
N GLU A 33 3.57 -1.36 10.46
CA GLU A 33 2.67 -0.46 9.74
C GLU A 33 2.76 0.92 10.42
N LEU A 34 3.68 1.74 9.93
CA LEU A 34 3.97 3.06 10.49
C LEU A 34 2.82 4.04 10.20
N GLN A 35 2.67 5.03 11.07
CA GLN A 35 1.72 6.14 10.88
C GLN A 35 2.44 7.36 10.29
N GLY A 36 1.68 8.15 9.53
CA GLY A 36 2.14 9.37 8.88
C GLY A 36 1.52 9.54 7.50
N GLU A 37 2.08 10.48 6.74
CA GLU A 37 1.73 10.69 5.35
C GLU A 37 2.20 9.53 4.47
N MET A 38 1.46 9.24 3.40
CA MET A 38 1.69 8.11 2.49
C MET A 38 3.17 7.95 2.08
N ASN A 39 3.80 9.04 1.62
CA ASN A 39 5.20 9.02 1.19
C ASN A 39 6.16 8.68 2.34
N GLU A 40 5.94 9.25 3.52
CA GLU A 40 6.78 8.96 4.68
C GLU A 40 6.67 7.52 5.14
N VAL A 41 5.45 6.98 5.15
CA VAL A 41 5.18 5.59 5.52
C VAL A 41 5.92 4.65 4.57
N SER A 42 5.80 4.86 3.25
CA SER A 42 6.48 4.03 2.25
C SER A 42 8.01 4.13 2.32
N ILE A 43 8.56 5.33 2.52
CA ILE A 43 10.01 5.53 2.69
C ILE A 43 10.51 4.77 3.92
N LYS A 44 9.90 4.99 5.08
CA LYS A 44 10.33 4.35 6.34
C LYS A 44 10.19 2.83 6.27
N LYS A 45 9.12 2.32 5.64
CA LYS A 45 8.89 0.88 5.42
C LYS A 45 9.94 0.27 4.50
N CYS A 46 10.30 0.94 3.40
CA CYS A 46 11.37 0.48 2.50
C CYS A 46 12.72 0.47 3.20
N GLN A 47 13.07 1.54 3.92
CA GLN A 47 14.31 1.65 4.69
C GLN A 47 14.43 0.53 5.73
N GLU A 48 13.36 0.24 6.48
CA GLU A 48 13.36 -0.85 7.46
C GLU A 48 13.52 -2.22 6.79
N ALA A 49 12.89 -2.44 5.63
CA ALA A 49 13.08 -3.65 4.85
C ALA A 49 14.53 -3.83 4.39
N ALA A 50 15.13 -2.76 3.84
CA ALA A 50 16.50 -2.74 3.36
C ALA A 50 17.47 -3.00 4.52
N ARG A 51 17.23 -2.38 5.68
CA ARG A 51 18.02 -2.58 6.90
C ARG A 51 18.01 -4.02 7.38
N ARG A 52 16.86 -4.69 7.36
CA ARG A 52 16.72 -6.09 7.82
C ARG A 52 17.30 -7.09 6.82
N LEU A 53 17.07 -6.91 5.53
CA LEU A 53 17.50 -7.87 4.50
C LEU A 53 18.91 -7.63 3.98
N LYS A 54 19.47 -6.42 4.16
CA LYS A 54 20.78 -6.00 3.66
C LYS A 54 20.97 -6.28 2.17
N LYS A 55 19.92 -6.01 1.38
CA LYS A 55 19.84 -6.25 -0.06
C LYS A 55 19.04 -5.12 -0.73
N PRO A 56 19.13 -4.96 -2.06
CA PRO A 56 18.17 -4.16 -2.80
C PRO A 56 16.76 -4.71 -2.58
N VAL A 57 15.85 -3.84 -2.16
CA VAL A 57 14.46 -4.17 -1.89
C VAL A 57 13.58 -3.10 -2.48
N PHE A 58 12.38 -3.48 -2.88
CA PHE A 58 11.31 -2.52 -3.10
C PHE A 58 10.04 -3.04 -2.43
N ILE A 59 9.21 -2.11 -2.04
CA ILE A 59 7.93 -2.32 -1.37
C ILE A 59 6.82 -1.64 -2.15
N GLU A 60 5.58 -2.00 -1.85
CA GLU A 60 4.38 -1.39 -2.41
C GLU A 60 3.38 -1.13 -1.28
N ASP A 61 2.93 0.12 -1.16
CA ASP A 61 1.82 0.51 -0.29
C ASP A 61 0.64 1.00 -1.14
N THR A 62 -0.57 0.71 -0.64
CA THR A 62 -1.81 1.10 -1.30
C THR A 62 -2.64 1.92 -0.34
N CYS A 63 -3.05 3.10 -0.78
CA CYS A 63 -3.92 4.01 -0.05
C CYS A 63 -5.28 4.12 -0.75
N LEU A 64 -6.33 4.31 0.04
CA LEU A 64 -7.63 4.76 -0.46
C LEU A 64 -7.96 6.11 0.18
N CYS A 65 -7.97 7.14 -0.64
CA CYS A 65 -8.04 8.53 -0.22
C CYS A 65 -9.40 9.11 -0.56
N PHE A 66 -10.26 9.33 0.43
CA PHE A 66 -11.53 10.01 0.21
C PHE A 66 -11.34 11.53 0.26
N ASN A 67 -11.76 12.23 -0.79
CA ASN A 67 -11.56 13.68 -0.89
C ASN A 67 -12.30 14.43 0.23
N ALA A 68 -13.52 14.00 0.54
CA ALA A 68 -14.31 14.51 1.66
C ALA A 68 -13.65 14.34 3.03
N LEU A 69 -12.79 13.34 3.20
CA LEU A 69 -12.04 13.10 4.44
C LEU A 69 -10.58 13.56 4.35
N GLN A 70 -10.29 14.50 3.43
CA GLN A 70 -8.95 15.05 3.22
C GLN A 70 -7.88 13.95 3.03
N GLY A 71 -8.23 12.90 2.28
CA GLY A 71 -7.34 11.80 1.96
C GLY A 71 -7.37 10.63 2.94
N LEU A 72 -8.14 10.68 4.03
CA LEU A 72 -8.39 9.52 4.89
C LEU A 72 -9.35 8.51 4.22
N PRO A 73 -9.28 7.21 4.57
CA PRO A 73 -8.35 6.59 5.53
C PRO A 73 -6.90 6.49 5.02
N GLY A 74 -6.64 6.73 3.73
CA GLY A 74 -5.30 6.80 3.15
C GLY A 74 -4.49 5.54 3.44
N PRO A 75 -3.30 5.63 4.05
CA PRO A 75 -2.44 4.49 4.34
C PRO A 75 -3.05 3.52 5.37
N TYR A 76 -4.12 3.92 6.07
CA TYR A 76 -4.79 3.10 7.08
C TYR A 76 -5.89 2.20 6.52
N ILE A 77 -6.10 2.19 5.20
CA ILE A 77 -7.22 1.49 4.55
C ILE A 77 -7.34 0.01 4.94
N LYS A 78 -6.23 -0.69 5.18
CA LYS A 78 -6.23 -2.09 5.64
C LYS A 78 -7.08 -2.28 6.90
N TRP A 79 -6.89 -1.42 7.90
CA TRP A 79 -7.60 -1.49 9.18
C TRP A 79 -9.06 -1.09 9.03
N PHE A 80 -9.32 -0.03 8.27
CA PHE A 80 -10.69 0.42 8.00
C PHE A 80 -11.49 -0.65 7.26
N LEU A 81 -10.93 -1.25 6.20
CA LEU A 81 -11.57 -2.32 5.46
C LEU A 81 -11.80 -3.57 6.31
N GLU A 82 -10.84 -3.95 7.17
CA GLU A 82 -10.98 -5.11 8.05
C GLU A 82 -12.16 -4.95 9.01
N LYS A 83 -12.29 -3.77 9.64
CA LYS A 83 -13.31 -3.50 10.66
C LYS A 83 -14.66 -3.11 10.09
N LEU A 84 -14.69 -2.28 9.05
CA LEU A 84 -15.91 -1.70 8.52
C LEU A 84 -16.49 -2.50 7.35
N LYS A 85 -15.67 -3.34 6.69
CA LYS A 85 -16.01 -4.00 5.42
C LYS A 85 -16.29 -2.97 4.31
N PRO A 86 -16.43 -3.39 3.03
CA PRO A 86 -16.72 -2.46 1.95
C PRO A 86 -17.97 -1.59 2.21
N GLU A 87 -19.00 -2.16 2.83
CA GLU A 87 -20.25 -1.48 3.12
C GLU A 87 -20.06 -0.35 4.13
N GLY A 88 -19.24 -0.56 5.16
CA GLY A 88 -18.95 0.47 6.15
C GLY A 88 -18.03 1.58 5.62
N LEU A 89 -17.18 1.29 4.63
CA LEU A 89 -16.38 2.31 3.93
C LEU A 89 -17.25 3.30 3.15
N TYR A 90 -18.28 2.81 2.46
CA TYR A 90 -19.25 3.68 1.80
C TYR A 90 -20.07 4.50 2.81
N ARG A 91 -20.52 3.86 3.90
CA ARG A 91 -21.32 4.53 4.95
C ARG A 91 -20.54 5.62 5.70
N LEU A 92 -19.21 5.51 5.81
CA LEU A 92 -18.36 6.58 6.36
C LEU A 92 -18.57 7.92 5.64
N LEU A 93 -18.91 7.87 4.35
CA LEU A 93 -19.12 9.07 3.55
C LEU A 93 -20.55 9.56 3.56
N GLU A 94 -21.52 8.89 4.19
CA GLU A 94 -22.97 9.18 4.08
C GLU A 94 -23.31 10.66 4.30
N GLY A 95 -22.70 11.30 5.31
CA GLY A 95 -22.91 12.72 5.65
C GLY A 95 -22.18 13.75 4.78
N TRP A 96 -21.44 13.32 3.76
CA TRP A 96 -20.66 14.20 2.88
C TRP A 96 -21.29 14.27 1.49
N GLU A 97 -21.35 15.44 0.86
CA GLU A 97 -21.83 15.51 -0.53
C GLU A 97 -20.82 14.88 -1.51
N ASP A 98 -19.53 15.15 -1.29
CA ASP A 98 -18.45 14.58 -2.08
C ASP A 98 -18.20 13.10 -1.72
N LYS A 99 -18.34 12.23 -2.72
CA LYS A 99 -18.07 10.78 -2.62
C LYS A 99 -16.84 10.36 -3.44
N SER A 100 -16.13 11.32 -4.03
CA SER A 100 -14.97 11.03 -4.87
C SER A 100 -13.79 10.53 -4.04
N ALA A 101 -13.02 9.65 -4.66
CA ALA A 101 -11.92 8.96 -4.02
C ALA A 101 -10.80 8.66 -5.01
N GLU A 102 -9.58 8.57 -4.51
CA GLU A 102 -8.41 8.13 -5.26
C GLU A 102 -7.83 6.86 -4.64
N ALA A 103 -7.56 5.86 -5.48
CA ALA A 103 -6.75 4.71 -5.10
C ALA A 103 -5.30 5.00 -5.51
N VAL A 104 -4.42 5.17 -4.54
CA VAL A 104 -3.01 5.50 -4.79
C VAL A 104 -2.15 4.28 -4.50
N CYS A 105 -1.29 3.93 -5.46
CA CYS A 105 -0.28 2.89 -5.29
C CYS A 105 1.11 3.54 -5.31
N THR A 106 1.89 3.29 -4.26
CA THR A 106 3.24 3.85 -4.11
C THR A 106 4.25 2.72 -4.06
N PHE A 107 5.20 2.74 -5.01
CA PHE A 107 6.39 1.91 -4.96
C PHE A 107 7.54 2.72 -4.36
N ALA A 108 8.26 2.11 -3.40
CA ALA A 108 9.49 2.66 -2.86
C ALA A 108 10.62 1.64 -3.02
N TYR A 109 11.80 2.10 -3.41
CA TYR A 109 13.02 1.32 -3.66
C TYR A 109 14.20 1.99 -2.96
#